data_AF-A0A521TUG3-F1
#
_entry.id   AF-A0A521TUG3-F1
#
_cell.length_a   1.000
_cell.length_b   1.000
_cell.length_c   1.000
_cell.angle_alpha   90.00
_cell.angle_beta   90.00
_cell.angle_gamma   90.00
#
_symmetry.space_group_name_H-M   'P 1'
#
loop_
_entity.id
_entity.type
_entity.pdbx_description
1 polymer ?
#
loop_
_entity_poly.entity_id
_entity_poly.type
_entity_poly.pdbx_seq_one_letter_code
_entity_poly.pdbx_strand_id
1 'polypeptide(L)'
;DSSLFMSGTTFEFTFDESGEYPYFCMVHPWMTGEIIVNEIEDMTVNEIAVGEPSPVEPEVVVPVEPEVVPTEKRAAPVEVTMAQGASSPGCENTNECYLPYQVEIYSGEPVVWINTDSAAHTVTSGSPALHDGLFDSGMLMPDQKWEFVFTESGQYDYHCMLHPWMTGKVIVN
;
A
#
# COMPACT_ATOMS: atom_id res chain seq x y z
N ASP A 1 17.46 3.65 -11.84
CA ASP A 1 16.96 2.42 -12.47
C ASP A 1 16.68 1.43 -11.36
N SER A 2 15.44 0.99 -11.22
CA SER A 2 15.01 0.01 -10.24
C SER A 2 15.30 -1.44 -10.66
N SER A 3 15.81 -1.66 -11.89
CA SER A 3 15.95 -2.98 -12.52
C SER A 3 14.62 -3.75 -12.63
N LEU A 4 14.65 -4.99 -13.12
CA LEU A 4 13.47 -5.87 -13.07
C LEU A 4 13.33 -6.41 -11.64
N PHE A 5 12.25 -6.04 -10.96
CA PHE A 5 11.92 -6.57 -9.63
C PHE A 5 10.57 -7.29 -9.66
N MET A 6 10.46 -8.39 -8.91
CA MET A 6 9.28 -9.25 -8.90
C MET A 6 8.15 -8.69 -8.03
N SER A 7 6.93 -9.16 -8.23
CA SER A 7 5.77 -8.85 -7.39
C SER A 7 6.09 -9.03 -5.90
N GLY A 8 5.71 -8.05 -5.07
CA GLY A 8 5.94 -8.08 -3.61
C GLY A 8 7.30 -7.56 -3.14
N THR A 9 8.10 -6.98 -4.03
CA THR A 9 9.38 -6.34 -3.67
C THR A 9 9.27 -4.82 -3.72
N THR A 10 10.05 -4.14 -2.88
CA THR A 10 10.14 -2.68 -2.82
C THR A 10 11.51 -2.20 -3.28
N PHE A 11 11.55 -0.97 -3.79
CA PHE A 11 12.75 -0.27 -4.19
C PHE A 11 12.65 1.17 -3.70
N GLU A 12 13.76 1.73 -3.21
CA GLU A 12 13.86 3.10 -2.72
C GLU A 12 14.91 3.87 -3.53
N PHE A 13 14.64 5.16 -3.76
CA PHE A 13 15.55 6.08 -4.43
C PHE A 13 15.40 7.48 -3.84
N THR A 14 16.52 8.18 -3.66
CA THR A 14 16.57 9.55 -3.15
C THR A 14 17.06 10.47 -4.27
N PHE A 15 16.40 11.62 -4.42
CA PHE A 15 16.76 12.65 -5.40
C PHE A 15 17.61 13.73 -4.71
N ASP A 16 18.78 14.03 -5.27
CA ASP A 16 19.69 15.03 -4.72
C ASP A 16 19.48 16.43 -5.33
N GLU A 17 18.75 16.52 -6.43
CA GLU A 17 18.49 17.76 -7.17
C GLU A 17 17.00 17.95 -7.40
N SER A 18 16.55 19.20 -7.45
CA SER A 18 15.21 19.55 -7.92
C SER A 18 15.10 19.36 -9.43
N GLY A 19 14.00 18.81 -9.91
CA GLY A 19 13.78 18.57 -11.33
C GLY A 19 12.56 17.70 -11.60
N GLU A 20 12.26 17.54 -12.89
CA GLU A 20 11.23 16.63 -13.39
C GLU A 20 11.89 15.34 -13.87
N TYR A 21 11.50 14.21 -13.28
CA TYR A 21 12.08 12.90 -13.52
C TYR A 21 11.00 11.96 -14.10
N PRO A 22 10.86 11.89 -15.43
CA PRO A 22 9.98 10.92 -16.05
C PRO A 22 10.52 9.50 -15.81
N TYR A 23 9.63 8.58 -15.47
CA TYR A 23 9.94 7.17 -15.29
C TYR A 23 9.00 6.30 -16.11
N PHE A 24 9.47 5.12 -16.49
CA PHE A 24 8.69 4.15 -17.23
C PHE A 24 9.13 2.71 -16.91
N CYS A 25 8.23 1.76 -17.11
CA CYS A 25 8.57 0.34 -17.04
C CYS A 25 9.14 -0.14 -18.39
N MET A 26 10.30 -0.82 -18.35
CA MET A 26 10.97 -1.30 -19.55
C MET A 26 10.21 -2.40 -20.32
N VAL A 27 9.41 -3.23 -19.63
CA VAL A 27 8.70 -4.37 -20.23
C VAL A 27 7.20 -4.14 -20.39
N HIS A 28 6.68 -3.06 -19.81
CA HIS A 28 5.28 -2.65 -19.93
C HIS A 28 5.24 -1.19 -20.41
N PRO A 29 5.24 -0.94 -21.74
CA PRO A 29 5.36 0.39 -22.32
C PRO A 29 4.29 1.41 -21.89
N TRP A 30 3.22 0.94 -21.27
CA TRP A 30 2.06 1.70 -20.81
C TRP A 30 2.17 2.17 -19.35
N MET A 31 3.18 1.71 -18.61
CA MET A 31 3.46 2.17 -17.24
C MET A 31 4.47 3.30 -17.28
N THR A 32 3.98 4.53 -17.44
CA THR A 32 4.78 5.76 -17.47
C THR A 32 4.28 6.72 -16.41
N GLY A 33 5.17 7.48 -15.77
CA GLY A 33 4.82 8.53 -14.83
C GLY A 33 5.93 9.57 -14.74
N GLU A 34 5.73 10.58 -13.89
CA GLU A 34 6.66 11.67 -13.68
C GLU A 34 6.77 11.98 -12.19
N ILE A 35 7.99 12.18 -11.71
CA ILE A 35 8.26 12.63 -10.34
C ILE A 35 8.76 14.06 -10.43
N ILE A 36 8.09 14.98 -9.75
CA ILE A 36 8.48 16.39 -9.68
C ILE A 36 9.10 16.64 -8.31
N VAL A 37 10.39 16.95 -8.29
CA VAL A 37 11.14 17.35 -7.09
C VAL A 37 11.28 18.86 -7.13
N ASN A 38 10.58 19.56 -6.25
CA ASN A 38 10.66 21.02 -6.17
C ASN A 38 11.87 21.45 -5.32
N GLU A 39 12.49 22.57 -5.70
CA GLU A 39 13.49 23.22 -4.85
C GLU A 39 12.79 23.75 -3.59
N ILE A 40 13.40 23.50 -2.44
CA ILE A 40 12.94 24.11 -1.20
C ILE A 40 13.46 25.54 -1.23
N GLU A 41 12.63 26.50 -1.64
CA GLU A 41 12.99 27.91 -1.53
C GLU A 41 13.19 28.24 -0.04
N ASP A 42 14.46 28.44 0.33
CA ASP A 42 14.87 28.89 1.64
C ASP A 42 14.20 30.25 1.93
N MET A 43 13.09 30.22 2.67
CA MET A 43 12.43 31.43 3.17
C MET A 43 13.37 32.10 4.17
N THR A 44 14.21 32.99 3.66
CA THR A 44 14.99 34.04 4.35
C THR A 44 14.86 34.04 5.88
N VAL A 45 15.73 33.31 6.57
CA VAL A 45 16.10 33.66 7.94
C VAL A 45 17.09 34.82 7.84
N ASN A 46 16.60 36.03 8.16
CA ASN A 46 17.40 37.25 8.29
C ASN A 46 18.68 36.98 9.11
N GLU A 47 19.82 37.46 8.62
CA GLU A 47 21.13 37.32 9.24
C GLU A 47 21.11 37.68 10.74
N ILE A 48 21.51 36.72 11.58
CA ILE A 48 22.09 37.00 12.90
C ILE A 48 23.43 36.27 12.97
N ALA A 49 24.48 37.08 12.87
CA ALA A 49 25.84 36.92 13.37
C ALA A 49 26.45 35.50 13.41
N VAL A 50 27.50 35.32 12.61
CA VAL A 50 28.54 34.29 12.76
C VAL A 50 29.06 34.29 14.22
N GLY A 51 28.62 33.30 14.98
CA GLY A 51 29.27 32.86 16.22
C GLY A 51 30.21 31.72 15.89
N GLU A 52 31.48 31.85 16.26
CA GLU A 52 32.51 30.82 16.15
C GLU A 52 32.02 29.45 16.67
N PRO A 53 32.48 28.32 16.10
CA PRO A 53 32.17 27.02 16.68
C PRO A 53 32.86 26.88 18.05
N SER A 54 32.07 26.99 19.12
CA SER A 54 32.50 26.55 20.45
C SER A 54 32.59 25.02 20.49
N PRO A 55 33.50 24.42 21.26
CA PRO A 55 33.75 22.98 21.22
C PRO A 55 32.53 22.24 21.77
N VAL A 56 31.93 21.36 20.97
CA VAL A 56 30.83 20.50 21.44
C VAL A 56 31.43 19.46 22.39
N GLU A 57 31.12 19.61 23.66
CA GLU A 57 31.40 18.64 24.72
C GLU A 57 30.70 17.30 24.37
N PRO A 58 31.30 16.13 24.60
CA PRO A 58 30.70 14.86 24.19
C PRO A 58 29.40 14.62 24.95
N GLU A 59 28.26 14.68 24.26
CA GLU A 59 26.97 14.32 24.84
C GLU A 59 26.99 12.85 25.26
N VAL A 60 26.67 12.65 26.54
CA VAL A 60 26.50 11.35 27.17
C VAL A 60 25.37 10.61 26.47
N VAL A 61 25.72 9.56 25.74
CA VAL A 61 24.80 8.54 25.25
C VAL A 61 24.01 7.95 26.41
N VAL A 62 22.79 8.45 26.59
CA VAL A 62 21.77 7.76 27.38
C VAL A 62 21.37 6.53 26.57
N PRO A 63 21.45 5.30 27.11
CA PRO A 63 20.94 4.15 26.39
C PRO A 63 19.44 4.35 26.21
N VAL A 64 18.99 4.46 24.97
CA VAL A 64 17.57 4.44 24.63
C VAL A 64 17.11 3.03 24.95
N GLU A 65 16.48 2.88 26.11
CA GLU A 65 15.79 1.66 26.51
C GLU A 65 14.75 1.37 25.42
N PRO A 66 14.70 0.13 24.85
CA PRO A 66 13.73 -0.17 23.82
C PRO A 66 12.34 0.00 24.42
N GLU A 67 11.60 1.01 23.97
CA GLU A 67 10.19 1.14 24.32
C GLU A 67 9.48 -0.13 23.83
N VAL A 68 9.16 -0.99 24.80
CA VAL A 68 8.31 -2.15 24.65
C VAL A 68 6.92 -1.64 24.26
N VAL A 69 6.68 -1.57 22.95
CA VAL A 69 5.34 -1.41 22.37
C VAL A 69 4.45 -2.44 23.09
N PRO A 70 3.33 -2.04 23.70
CA PRO A 70 2.47 -2.97 24.41
C PRO A 70 2.07 -4.07 23.43
N THR A 71 2.48 -5.30 23.72
CA THR A 71 2.02 -6.51 23.04
C THR A 71 0.59 -6.77 23.50
N GLU A 72 -0.32 -5.86 23.19
CA GLU A 72 -1.72 -6.22 23.15
C GLU A 72 -1.84 -7.28 22.05
N LYS A 73 -2.43 -8.40 22.45
CA LYS A 73 -2.74 -9.54 21.60
C LYS A 73 -3.51 -9.04 20.38
N ARG A 74 -2.81 -8.75 19.27
CA ARG A 74 -3.39 -8.36 17.98
C ARG A 74 -4.50 -9.35 17.69
N ALA A 75 -5.72 -8.84 17.46
CA ALA A 75 -6.81 -9.67 16.99
C ALA A 75 -6.34 -10.46 15.76
N ALA A 76 -6.79 -11.71 15.62
CA ALA A 76 -6.44 -12.49 14.44
C ALA A 76 -6.92 -11.74 13.19
N PRO A 77 -6.13 -11.70 12.10
CA PRO A 77 -6.52 -10.99 10.90
C PRO A 77 -7.82 -11.55 10.33
N VAL A 78 -8.68 -10.68 9.82
CA VAL A 78 -9.84 -11.12 9.05
C VAL A 78 -9.36 -11.55 7.67
N GLU A 79 -9.69 -12.78 7.27
CA GLU A 79 -9.26 -13.35 5.99
C GLU A 79 -10.38 -13.24 4.95
N VAL A 80 -10.00 -12.87 3.72
CA VAL A 80 -10.84 -12.90 2.52
C VAL A 80 -10.16 -13.76 1.46
N THR A 81 -10.86 -14.75 0.92
CA THR A 81 -10.29 -15.62 -0.12
C THR A 81 -10.88 -15.27 -1.48
N MET A 82 -10.04 -15.18 -2.51
CA MET A 82 -10.51 -15.23 -3.90
C MET A 82 -10.84 -16.68 -4.24
N ALA A 83 -12.11 -16.96 -4.49
CA ALA A 83 -12.62 -18.31 -4.63
C ALA A 83 -12.13 -19.00 -5.92
N GLN A 84 -12.02 -20.33 -5.88
CA GLN A 84 -11.72 -21.11 -7.07
C GLN A 84 -12.74 -20.84 -8.20
N GLY A 85 -12.25 -20.50 -9.39
CA GLY A 85 -13.09 -20.22 -10.54
C GLY A 85 -13.66 -18.80 -10.57
N ALA A 86 -13.28 -17.93 -9.63
CA ALA A 86 -13.71 -16.52 -9.60
C ALA A 86 -13.23 -15.74 -10.84
N SER A 87 -12.19 -16.24 -11.53
CA SER A 87 -11.74 -15.72 -12.84
C SER A 87 -12.71 -15.96 -14.00
N SER A 88 -13.82 -16.66 -13.78
CA SER A 88 -14.90 -16.82 -14.75
C SER A 88 -16.16 -16.12 -14.22
N PRO A 89 -16.98 -15.48 -15.07
CA PRO A 89 -18.26 -14.94 -14.66
C PRO A 89 -19.19 -16.02 -14.07
N GLY A 90 -19.96 -15.65 -13.06
CA GLY A 90 -20.95 -16.47 -12.38
C GLY A 90 -21.01 -16.19 -10.88
N CYS A 91 -19.85 -16.01 -10.23
CA CYS A 91 -19.73 -15.81 -8.78
C CYS A 91 -20.32 -14.49 -8.29
N GLU A 92 -20.47 -13.49 -9.17
CA GLU A 92 -21.04 -12.18 -8.87
C GLU A 92 -22.55 -12.24 -8.56
N ASN A 93 -23.23 -13.30 -9.02
CA ASN A 93 -24.66 -13.49 -8.78
C ASN A 93 -24.94 -13.95 -7.34
N THR A 94 -23.93 -14.49 -6.67
CA THR A 94 -24.01 -15.05 -5.31
C THR A 94 -23.10 -14.34 -4.32
N ASN A 95 -22.33 -13.34 -4.75
CA ASN A 95 -21.29 -12.68 -3.97
C ASN A 95 -20.24 -13.69 -3.43
N GLU A 96 -19.82 -14.61 -4.28
CA GLU A 96 -18.87 -15.68 -3.91
C GLU A 96 -17.50 -15.52 -4.58
N CYS A 97 -17.24 -14.39 -5.25
CA CYS A 97 -15.94 -14.14 -5.88
C CYS A 97 -14.84 -13.87 -4.84
N TYR A 98 -15.13 -12.97 -3.89
CA TYR A 98 -14.39 -12.78 -2.65
C TYR A 98 -15.20 -13.42 -1.52
N LEU A 99 -14.55 -14.20 -0.65
CA LEU A 99 -15.21 -14.95 0.41
C LEU A 99 -14.60 -14.61 1.78
N PRO A 100 -15.36 -13.98 2.69
CA PRO A 100 -16.67 -13.36 2.43
C PRO A 100 -16.52 -12.14 1.50
N TYR A 101 -17.61 -11.75 0.81
CA TYR A 101 -17.58 -10.55 -0.05
C TYR A 101 -17.54 -9.26 0.77
N GLN A 102 -18.03 -9.31 2.00
CA GLN A 102 -18.07 -8.22 2.95
C GLN A 102 -17.42 -8.65 4.27
N VAL A 103 -16.54 -7.81 4.78
CA VAL A 103 -15.95 -7.95 6.11
C VAL A 103 -16.18 -6.69 6.93
N GLU A 104 -16.33 -6.88 8.24
CA GLU A 104 -16.41 -5.80 9.22
C GLU A 104 -15.20 -5.92 10.15
N ILE A 105 -14.47 -4.82 10.33
CA ILE A 105 -13.28 -4.72 11.19
C ILE A 105 -13.35 -3.42 12.01
N TYR A 106 -12.46 -3.31 13.00
CA TYR A 106 -12.16 -2.06 13.68
C TYR A 106 -10.93 -1.38 13.08
N SER A 107 -10.85 -0.05 13.20
CA SER A 107 -9.65 0.69 12.79
C SER A 107 -8.38 0.10 13.43
N GLY A 108 -7.35 -0.10 12.60
CA GLY A 108 -6.07 -0.71 12.98
C GLY A 108 -6.03 -2.25 12.85
N GLU A 109 -7.16 -2.91 12.59
CA GLU A 109 -7.17 -4.34 12.31
C GLU A 109 -6.75 -4.63 10.86
N PRO A 110 -5.91 -5.65 10.63
CA PRO A 110 -5.57 -6.08 9.28
C PRO A 110 -6.68 -6.90 8.63
N VAL A 111 -6.81 -6.74 7.32
CA VAL A 111 -7.48 -7.70 6.44
C VAL A 111 -6.43 -8.39 5.58
N VAL A 112 -6.52 -9.71 5.46
CA VAL A 112 -5.63 -10.53 4.65
C VAL A 112 -6.42 -11.15 3.50
N TRP A 113 -6.05 -10.84 2.27
CA TRP A 113 -6.59 -11.48 1.08
C TRP A 113 -5.70 -12.63 0.65
N ILE A 114 -6.31 -13.75 0.25
CA ILE A 114 -5.60 -14.98 -0.15
C ILE A 114 -6.13 -15.40 -1.51
N ASN A 115 -5.24 -15.56 -2.49
CA ASN A 115 -5.64 -16.08 -3.79
C ASN A 115 -5.65 -17.61 -3.77
N THR A 116 -6.83 -18.21 -3.63
CA THR A 116 -7.01 -19.67 -3.73
C THR A 116 -7.48 -20.11 -5.11
N ASP A 117 -7.66 -19.18 -6.03
CA ASP A 117 -7.95 -19.47 -7.43
C ASP A 117 -6.65 -19.80 -8.20
N SER A 118 -6.83 -20.41 -9.36
CA SER A 118 -5.73 -20.73 -10.29
C SER A 118 -5.32 -19.57 -11.20
N ALA A 119 -6.12 -18.50 -11.25
CA ALA A 119 -5.85 -17.28 -11.99
C ALA A 119 -5.22 -16.21 -11.11
N ALA A 120 -4.52 -15.25 -11.72
CA ALA A 120 -4.08 -14.05 -11.01
C ALA A 120 -5.26 -13.11 -10.74
N HIS A 121 -5.20 -12.37 -9.64
CA HIS A 121 -6.24 -11.42 -9.22
C HIS A 121 -5.61 -10.19 -8.57
N THR A 122 -6.40 -9.16 -8.31
CA THR A 122 -5.97 -7.96 -7.56
C THR A 122 -7.02 -7.60 -6.52
N VAL A 123 -6.62 -6.86 -5.50
CA VAL A 123 -7.50 -6.21 -4.52
C VAL A 123 -7.24 -4.72 -4.66
N THR A 124 -8.10 -4.05 -5.43
CA THR A 124 -7.90 -2.66 -5.83
C THR A 124 -9.10 -1.84 -5.40
N SER A 125 -8.86 -0.73 -4.73
CA SER A 125 -9.91 0.10 -4.15
C SER A 125 -10.77 0.82 -5.21
N GLY A 126 -12.03 1.01 -4.86
CA GLY A 126 -13.04 1.63 -5.69
C GLY A 126 -14.00 0.62 -6.33
N SER A 127 -14.31 0.86 -7.60
CA SER A 127 -15.23 0.04 -8.38
C SER A 127 -14.67 -0.25 -9.77
N PRO A 128 -15.19 -1.26 -10.48
CA PRO A 128 -14.78 -1.54 -11.86
C PRO A 128 -14.90 -0.36 -12.83
N ALA A 129 -15.76 0.61 -12.52
CA ALA A 129 -15.93 1.82 -13.33
C ALA A 129 -15.02 2.98 -12.90
N LEU A 130 -14.52 2.97 -11.67
CA LEU A 130 -13.73 4.05 -11.09
C LEU A 130 -12.82 3.51 -9.98
N HIS A 131 -11.52 3.49 -10.25
CA HIS A 131 -10.49 3.25 -9.25
C HIS A 131 -10.25 4.55 -8.46
N ASP A 132 -10.25 4.48 -7.13
CA ASP A 132 -10.07 5.66 -6.27
C ASP A 132 -8.64 5.82 -5.71
N GLY A 133 -7.79 4.79 -5.87
CA GLY A 133 -6.36 4.84 -5.54
C GLY A 133 -6.03 4.76 -4.05
N LEU A 134 -6.99 4.42 -3.18
CA LEU A 134 -6.77 4.26 -1.75
C LEU A 134 -5.87 3.06 -1.41
N PHE A 135 -6.01 1.95 -2.12
CA PHE A 135 -5.12 0.80 -2.01
C PHE A 135 -5.12 -0.07 -3.27
N ASP A 136 -4.01 -0.76 -3.50
CA ASP A 136 -3.85 -1.73 -4.57
C ASP A 136 -2.85 -2.82 -4.15
N SER A 137 -3.29 -4.08 -4.15
CA SER A 137 -2.41 -5.21 -3.87
C SER A 137 -1.37 -5.46 -4.96
N GLY A 138 -1.58 -4.89 -6.15
CA GLY A 138 -0.98 -5.39 -7.38
C GLY A 138 -1.44 -6.82 -7.68
N MET A 139 -0.69 -7.53 -8.53
CA MET A 139 -1.02 -8.88 -8.93
C MET A 139 -0.77 -9.89 -7.80
N LEU A 140 -1.83 -10.59 -7.41
CA LEU A 140 -1.79 -11.76 -6.54
C LEU A 140 -1.91 -13.01 -7.41
N MET A 141 -0.78 -13.69 -7.59
CA MET A 141 -0.70 -15.00 -8.21
C MET A 141 -1.34 -16.07 -7.30
N PRO A 142 -1.65 -17.27 -7.82
CA PRO A 142 -2.14 -18.38 -7.00
C PRO A 142 -1.28 -18.61 -5.76
N ASP A 143 -1.94 -18.92 -4.64
CA ASP A 143 -1.38 -19.14 -3.31
C ASP A 143 -0.72 -17.91 -2.65
N GLN A 144 -0.71 -16.74 -3.31
CA GLN A 144 -0.22 -15.51 -2.70
C GLN A 144 -1.24 -14.89 -1.74
N LYS A 145 -0.69 -14.14 -0.78
CA LYS A 145 -1.45 -13.38 0.20
C LYS A 145 -1.02 -11.91 0.17
N TRP A 146 -1.95 -11.05 0.52
CA TRP A 146 -1.70 -9.62 0.73
C TRP A 146 -2.46 -9.12 1.95
N GLU A 147 -1.82 -8.27 2.73
CA GLU A 147 -2.36 -7.71 3.97
C GLU A 147 -2.45 -6.19 3.83
N PHE A 148 -3.56 -5.61 4.31
CA PHE A 148 -3.73 -4.17 4.41
C PHE A 148 -4.38 -3.79 5.73
N VAL A 149 -3.94 -2.67 6.31
CA VAL A 149 -4.44 -2.14 7.57
C VAL A 149 -5.20 -0.86 7.30
N PHE A 150 -6.47 -0.83 7.66
CA PHE A 150 -7.31 0.36 7.55
C PHE A 150 -7.24 1.17 8.83
N THR A 151 -6.90 2.45 8.74
CA THR A 151 -6.78 3.34 9.91
C THR A 151 -7.93 4.32 10.05
N GLU A 152 -8.75 4.47 9.02
CA GLU A 152 -9.89 5.38 9.00
C GLU A 152 -11.19 4.59 9.01
N SER A 153 -12.16 5.04 9.80
CA SER A 153 -13.51 4.45 9.80
C SER A 153 -14.22 4.77 8.49
N GLY A 154 -14.96 3.82 7.95
CA GLY A 154 -15.69 4.04 6.71
C GLY A 154 -16.01 2.75 5.97
N GLN A 155 -16.50 2.93 4.74
CA GLN A 155 -16.76 1.83 3.82
C GLN A 155 -15.78 1.92 2.66
N TYR A 156 -15.09 0.83 2.40
CA TYR A 156 -14.11 0.68 1.33
C TYR A 156 -14.60 -0.37 0.36
N ASP A 157 -15.12 0.06 -0.78
CA ASP A 157 -15.41 -0.82 -1.91
C ASP A 157 -14.11 -1.18 -2.64
N TYR A 158 -14.04 -2.38 -3.18
CA TYR A 158 -12.89 -2.84 -3.96
C TYR A 158 -13.29 -3.84 -5.03
N HIS A 159 -12.43 -4.02 -6.02
CA HIS A 159 -12.63 -4.95 -7.13
C HIS A 159 -11.32 -5.57 -7.63
N CYS A 160 -11.46 -6.62 -8.44
CA CYS A 160 -10.35 -7.15 -9.24
C CYS A 160 -10.24 -6.38 -10.56
N MET A 161 -9.05 -5.90 -10.90
CA MET A 161 -8.79 -5.18 -12.15
C MET A 161 -8.88 -6.08 -13.39
N LEU A 162 -8.57 -7.37 -13.23
CA LEU A 162 -8.57 -8.35 -14.32
C LEU A 162 -9.97 -8.92 -14.60
N HIS A 163 -10.80 -8.97 -13.57
CA HIS A 163 -12.09 -9.64 -13.57
C HIS A 163 -13.16 -8.68 -13.02
N PRO A 164 -13.71 -7.78 -13.86
CA PRO A 164 -14.57 -6.67 -13.41
C PRO A 164 -15.84 -7.06 -12.65
N TRP A 165 -16.26 -8.33 -12.70
CA TRP A 165 -17.41 -8.83 -11.94
C TRP A 165 -17.08 -9.15 -10.47
N MET A 166 -15.79 -9.26 -10.13
CA MET A 166 -15.36 -9.52 -8.75
C MET A 166 -15.33 -8.22 -7.95
N THR A 167 -16.30 -8.03 -7.07
CA THR A 167 -16.38 -6.89 -6.16
C THR A 167 -16.50 -7.36 -4.71
N GLY A 168 -15.95 -6.57 -3.80
CA GLY A 168 -16.04 -6.79 -2.37
C GLY A 168 -16.06 -5.47 -1.61
N LYS A 169 -16.22 -5.56 -0.28
CA LYS A 169 -16.33 -4.39 0.59
C LYS A 169 -15.74 -4.66 1.97
N VAL A 170 -15.00 -3.69 2.49
CA VAL A 170 -14.56 -3.65 3.90
C VAL A 170 -15.33 -2.54 4.60
N ILE A 171 -15.92 -2.83 5.76
CA ILE A 171 -16.49 -1.83 6.67
C ILE A 171 -15.57 -1.70 7.87
N VAL A 172 -15.16 -0.48 8.18
CA VAL A 172 -14.27 -0.15 9.30
C VAL A 172 -15.05 0.67 10.32
N ASN A 173 -15.15 0.16 11.55
CA ASN A 173 -15.87 0.77 12.66
C ASN A 173 -14.95 1.48 13.66
#